data_AF-A0A645AIQ8-F1
#
_entry.id   AF-A0A645AIQ8-F1
#
_cell.length_a   1.000
_cell.length_b   1.000
_cell.length_c   1.000
_cell.angle_alpha   90.00
_cell.angle_beta   90.00
_cell.angle_gamma   90.00
#
_symmetry.space_group_name_H-M   'P 1'
#
loop_
_entity.id
_entity.type
_entity.pdbx_description
1 polymer ?
#
loop_
_entity_poly.entity_id
_entity_poly.type
_entity_poly.pdbx_seq_one_letter_code
_entity_poly.pdbx_strand_id
1 'polypeptide(L)'
;MLRLDSPQAGGERFASLAIANDIVGCETLLFGVYTFSACALTDCEIVPWPEGEAGLAGDSLLATLARAQQRAAEVVALRGGQAVDRVLALVRLLVESDGQVVLPTRQAIADITDLRFETVSRVIKQLERSGILNPARVVGVHATRSFHYAG
;
A
#
# COMPACT_ATOMS: atom_id res chain seq x y z
N MET A 1 5.15 3.83 0.65
CA MET A 1 4.23 2.74 1.03
C MET A 1 5.04 1.50 1.40
N LEU A 2 4.63 0.83 2.48
CA LEU A 2 5.23 -0.41 2.96
C LEU A 2 4.31 -1.60 2.66
N ARG A 3 4.89 -2.70 2.19
CA ARG A 3 4.28 -4.02 2.19
C ARG A 3 4.51 -4.67 3.54
N LEU A 4 3.47 -5.23 4.14
CA LEU A 4 3.55 -6.02 5.37
C LEU A 4 3.36 -7.48 5.03
N ASP A 5 4.36 -8.31 5.32
CA ASP A 5 4.29 -9.75 5.17
C ASP A 5 4.21 -10.42 6.55
N SER A 6 3.32 -11.40 6.69
CA SER A 6 3.19 -12.21 7.91
C SER A 6 3.93 -13.55 7.74
N PRO A 7 4.57 -14.07 8.80
CA PRO A 7 5.15 -15.40 8.76
C PRO A 7 4.05 -16.46 8.66
N GLN A 8 4.14 -17.35 7.67
CA GLN A 8 3.26 -18.52 7.52
C GLN A 8 4.06 -19.81 7.33
N ALA A 9 3.41 -20.96 7.51
CA ALA A 9 3.99 -22.25 7.17
C ALA A 9 4.31 -22.27 5.65
N GLY A 10 5.59 -22.22 5.30
CA GLY A 10 6.07 -22.12 3.92
C GLY A 10 6.70 -20.78 3.53
N GLY A 11 6.83 -19.83 4.46
CA GLY A 11 7.52 -18.55 4.25
C GLY A 11 6.64 -17.34 4.56
N GLU A 12 7.18 -16.16 4.27
CA GLU A 12 6.46 -14.90 4.43
C GLU A 12 5.40 -14.75 3.34
N ARG A 13 4.20 -14.30 3.72
CA ARG A 13 3.13 -14.00 2.77
C ARG A 13 2.58 -12.61 2.99
N PHE A 14 2.17 -12.00 1.89
CA PHE A 14 1.50 -10.71 1.89
C PHE A 14 0.30 -10.72 2.82
N ALA A 15 0.31 -9.82 3.80
CA ALA A 15 -0.74 -9.68 4.79
C ALA A 15 -1.51 -8.35 4.63
N SER A 16 -0.78 -7.24 4.48
CA SER A 16 -1.40 -5.91 4.36
C SER A 16 -0.45 -4.88 3.74
N LEU A 17 -0.91 -3.64 3.65
CA LEU A 17 -0.14 -2.46 3.26
C LEU A 17 -0.15 -1.44 4.39
N ALA A 18 0.96 -0.72 4.56
CA ALA A 18 1.02 0.51 5.32
C ALA A 18 1.24 1.69 4.37
N ILE A 19 0.39 2.71 4.45
CA ILE A 19 0.51 3.94 3.65
C ILE A 19 0.75 5.14 4.57
N ALA A 20 0.76 6.35 4.01
CA ALA A 20 0.96 7.57 4.79
C ALA A 20 0.03 7.62 6.03
N ASN A 21 0.60 8.01 7.17
CA ASN A 21 -0.05 8.12 8.48
C ASN A 21 -0.43 6.80 9.18
N ASP A 22 0.00 5.64 8.66
CA ASP A 22 -0.05 4.40 9.44
C ASP A 22 1.14 4.29 10.41
N ILE A 23 0.86 3.72 11.57
CA ILE A 23 1.91 3.24 12.48
C ILE A 23 2.22 1.80 12.10
N VAL A 24 3.51 1.50 11.91
CA VAL A 24 4.03 0.15 11.73
C VAL A 24 4.79 -0.28 12.98
N GLY A 25 4.78 -1.57 13.30
CA GLY A 25 5.48 -2.09 14.48
C GLY A 25 4.75 -1.89 15.81
N CYS A 26 3.51 -1.39 15.80
CA CYS A 26 2.72 -1.19 17.02
C CYS A 26 2.44 -2.49 17.77
N GLU A 27 2.51 -3.64 17.09
CA GLU A 27 2.36 -4.96 17.71
C GLU A 27 3.43 -5.23 18.77
N THR A 28 4.61 -4.59 18.67
CA THR A 28 5.71 -4.73 19.64
C THR A 28 5.33 -4.20 21.01
N LEU A 29 4.41 -3.22 21.07
CA LEU A 29 3.90 -2.68 22.33
C LEU A 29 3.11 -3.71 23.13
N LEU A 30 2.48 -4.68 22.45
CA LEU A 30 1.68 -5.73 23.08
C LEU A 30 2.43 -7.06 23.18
N PHE A 31 3.11 -7.48 22.11
CA PHE A 31 3.76 -8.79 22.02
C PHE A 31 5.26 -8.76 22.29
N GLY A 32 5.88 -7.59 22.39
CA GLY A 32 7.33 -7.43 22.58
C GLY A 32 8.18 -7.85 21.38
N VAL A 33 7.57 -8.24 20.26
CA VAL A 33 8.23 -8.72 19.04
C VAL A 33 7.49 -8.23 17.80
N TYR A 34 8.21 -8.07 16.69
CA TYR A 34 7.58 -7.83 15.39
C TYR A 34 6.87 -9.09 14.90
N THR A 35 5.62 -8.95 14.49
CA THR A 35 4.83 -10.05 13.92
C THR A 35 4.71 -9.95 12.40
N PHE A 36 5.15 -8.84 11.82
CA PHE A 36 5.24 -8.61 10.38
C PHE A 36 6.65 -8.19 9.99
N SER A 37 7.07 -8.57 8.79
CA SER A 37 8.17 -7.89 8.11
C SER A 37 7.62 -6.76 7.24
N ALA A 38 8.39 -5.69 7.11
CA ALA A 38 8.00 -4.52 6.33
C ALA A 38 9.01 -4.24 5.22
N CYS A 39 8.52 -4.06 3.99
CA CYS A 39 9.35 -3.76 2.82
C CYS A 39 8.81 -2.54 2.06
N ALA A 40 9.66 -1.56 1.77
CA ALA A 40 9.27 -0.38 0.98
C ALA A 40 8.98 -0.77 -0.47
N LEU A 41 7.75 -0.51 -0.91
CA LEU A 41 7.35 -0.70 -2.31
C LEU A 41 7.53 0.56 -3.16
N THR A 42 7.47 1.71 -2.51
CA THR A 42 7.74 3.04 -3.06
C THR A 42 8.61 3.79 -2.08
N ASP A 43 9.27 4.86 -2.53
CA ASP A 43 10.00 5.75 -1.63
C ASP A 43 9.07 6.21 -0.50
N CYS A 44 9.57 6.15 0.72
CA CYS A 44 8.85 6.56 1.91
C CYS A 44 9.83 6.95 3.02
N GLU A 45 9.37 7.86 3.87
CA GLU A 45 10.04 8.24 5.10
C GLU A 45 9.33 7.58 6.29
N ILE A 46 10.10 7.10 7.26
CA ILE A 46 9.60 6.55 8.51
C ILE A 46 10.14 7.41 9.64
N VAL A 47 9.25 7.95 10.45
CA VAL A 47 9.60 8.73 11.64
C VAL A 47 9.36 7.89 12.90
N PRO A 48 10.21 7.98 13.94
CA PRO A 48 9.96 7.32 15.21
C PRO A 48 8.63 7.76 15.84
N TRP A 49 7.89 6.81 16.40
CA TRP A 49 6.63 7.07 17.08
C TRP A 49 6.59 6.36 18.45
N PRO A 50 6.10 7.01 19.53
CA PRO A 50 5.61 8.39 19.59
C PRO A 50 6.75 9.41 19.49
N GLU A 51 6.44 10.61 19.00
CA GLU A 51 7.39 11.73 19.02
C GLU A 51 7.60 12.18 20.49
N GLY A 52 8.73 11.80 21.10
CA GLY A 52 9.15 12.29 22.43
C GLY A 52 8.62 11.51 23.65
N GLU A 53 8.86 12.05 24.85
CA GLU A 53 8.53 11.43 26.14
C GLU A 53 7.01 11.28 26.35
N ALA A 54 6.55 10.03 26.29
CA ALA A 54 5.41 9.44 27.01
C ALA A 54 4.11 10.27 27.11
N GLY A 55 3.73 10.99 26.06
CA GLY A 55 2.35 11.43 25.87
C GLY A 55 1.55 10.31 25.24
N LEU A 56 0.95 9.42 26.03
CA LEU A 56 -0.01 8.43 25.57
C LEU A 56 -1.22 9.14 24.93
N ALA A 57 -1.14 9.37 23.63
CA ALA A 57 -2.29 9.65 22.80
C ALA A 57 -3.07 8.33 22.58
N GLY A 58 -3.65 7.77 23.66
CA GLY A 58 -4.41 6.52 23.59
C GLY A 58 -5.49 6.54 22.51
N ASP A 59 -6.12 7.71 22.31
CA ASP A 59 -7.05 7.95 21.22
C ASP A 59 -6.39 7.91 19.83
N SER A 60 -5.12 8.36 19.69
CA SER A 60 -4.40 8.26 18.42
C SER A 60 -3.97 6.83 18.11
N LEU A 61 -3.59 6.03 19.12
CA LEU A 61 -3.22 4.63 18.91
C LEU A 61 -4.45 3.80 18.51
N LEU A 62 -5.56 3.92 19.23
CA LEU A 62 -6.81 3.20 18.90
C LEU A 62 -7.33 3.62 17.51
N ALA A 63 -7.31 4.92 17.18
CA ALA A 63 -7.69 5.38 15.85
C ALA A 63 -6.78 4.80 14.75
N THR A 64 -5.47 4.72 15.00
CA THR A 64 -4.53 4.12 14.04
C THR A 64 -4.73 2.61 13.91
N LEU A 65 -4.96 1.88 15.00
CA LEU A 65 -5.28 0.45 14.94
C LEU A 65 -6.59 0.19 14.18
N ALA A 66 -7.61 1.02 14.40
CA ALA A 66 -8.86 0.94 13.64
C ALA A 66 -8.64 1.19 12.14
N ARG A 67 -7.79 2.17 11.76
CA ARG A 67 -7.42 2.41 10.36
C ARG A 67 -6.61 1.26 9.77
N ALA A 68 -5.66 0.69 10.50
CA ALA A 68 -4.89 -0.46 10.07
C ALA A 68 -5.80 -1.69 9.82
N GLN A 69 -6.80 -1.89 10.67
CA GLN A 69 -7.81 -2.93 10.49
C GLN A 69 -8.70 -2.68 9.26
N GLN A 70 -9.17 -1.44 9.05
CA GLN A 70 -9.89 -1.06 7.83
C GLN A 70 -9.03 -1.30 6.59
N ARG A 71 -7.75 -0.95 6.63
CA ARG A 71 -6.79 -1.18 5.54
C ARG A 71 -6.62 -2.66 5.21
N ALA A 72 -6.52 -3.51 6.23
CA ALA A 72 -6.48 -4.96 6.02
C ALA A 72 -7.75 -5.45 5.30
N ALA A 73 -8.92 -4.92 5.64
CA ALA A 73 -10.17 -5.25 4.95
C ALA A 73 -10.21 -4.73 3.50
N GLU A 74 -9.75 -3.50 3.25
CA GLU A 74 -9.61 -2.93 1.90
C GLU A 74 -8.70 -3.79 1.02
N VAL A 75 -7.55 -4.19 1.55
CA VAL A 75 -6.59 -5.07 0.86
C VAL A 75 -7.19 -6.42 0.51
N VAL A 76 -8.00 -7.02 1.40
CA VAL A 76 -8.74 -8.26 1.10
C VAL A 76 -9.76 -8.01 -0.02
N ALA A 77 -10.46 -6.88 0.00
CA ALA A 77 -11.43 -6.52 -1.03
C ALA A 77 -10.79 -6.33 -2.42
N LEU A 78 -9.51 -5.93 -2.49
CA LEU A 78 -8.74 -5.83 -3.75
C LEU A 78 -8.61 -7.16 -4.50
N ARG A 79 -8.96 -8.30 -3.88
CA ARG A 79 -8.88 -9.63 -4.49
C ARG A 79 -10.22 -10.14 -5.01
N GLY A 80 -11.28 -9.33 -4.92
CA GLY A 80 -12.61 -9.62 -5.45
C GLY A 80 -12.90 -8.90 -6.78
N GLY A 81 -13.83 -9.43 -7.58
CA GLY A 81 -14.31 -8.75 -8.80
C GLY A 81 -13.37 -8.83 -10.01
N GLN A 82 -13.57 -7.95 -10.99
CA GLN A 82 -12.81 -7.93 -12.25
C GLN A 82 -11.41 -7.35 -12.06
N ALA A 83 -10.45 -7.79 -12.88
CA ALA A 83 -9.05 -7.36 -12.77
C ALA A 83 -8.86 -5.83 -12.87
N VAL A 84 -9.67 -5.15 -13.69
CA VAL A 84 -9.63 -3.68 -13.82
C VAL A 84 -10.06 -3.01 -12.51
N ASP A 85 -11.16 -3.47 -11.91
CA ASP A 85 -11.69 -2.90 -10.67
C ASP A 85 -10.71 -3.06 -9.51
N ARG A 86 -10.05 -4.22 -9.42
CA ARG A 86 -9.02 -4.49 -8.41
C ARG A 86 -7.85 -3.54 -8.49
N VAL A 87 -7.31 -3.34 -9.70
CA VAL A 87 -6.17 -2.44 -9.92
C VAL A 87 -6.61 -0.99 -9.71
N LEU A 88 -7.81 -0.60 -10.13
CA LEU A 88 -8.33 0.75 -9.91
C LEU A 88 -8.56 1.05 -8.42
N ALA A 89 -9.08 0.08 -7.66
CA ALA A 89 -9.23 0.20 -6.22
C ALA A 89 -7.86 0.35 -5.53
N LEU A 90 -6.84 -0.38 -5.99
CA LEU A 90 -5.47 -0.17 -5.50
C LEU A 90 -4.94 1.22 -5.85
N VAL A 91 -5.15 1.70 -7.09
CA VAL A 91 -4.75 3.06 -7.49
C VAL A 91 -5.39 4.11 -6.57
N ARG A 92 -6.69 3.98 -6.29
CA ARG A 92 -7.42 4.89 -5.40
C ARG A 92 -6.95 4.85 -3.95
N LEU A 93 -6.47 3.70 -3.49
CA LEU A 93 -5.85 3.58 -2.16
C LEU A 93 -4.51 4.35 -2.07
N LEU A 94 -3.82 4.50 -3.20
CA LEU A 94 -2.47 5.07 -3.27
C LEU A 94 -2.42 6.50 -3.80
N VAL A 95 -3.54 7.03 -4.28
CA VAL A 95 -3.57 8.39 -4.80
C VAL A 95 -3.39 9.38 -3.66
N GLU A 96 -2.46 10.31 -3.87
CA GLU A 96 -2.24 11.42 -2.97
C GLU A 96 -3.31 12.50 -3.19
N SER A 97 -3.37 13.47 -2.27
CA SER A 97 -4.37 14.54 -2.32
C SER A 97 -4.27 15.44 -3.55
N ASP A 98 -3.10 15.49 -4.19
CA ASP A 98 -2.86 16.26 -5.41
C ASP A 98 -3.12 15.45 -6.70
N GLY A 99 -3.63 14.22 -6.58
CA GLY A 99 -3.92 13.32 -7.69
C GLY A 99 -2.70 12.56 -8.20
N GLN A 100 -1.51 12.76 -7.63
CA GLN A 100 -0.35 11.94 -7.97
C GLN A 100 -0.47 10.54 -7.39
N VAL A 101 0.06 9.57 -8.12
CA VAL A 101 0.16 8.19 -7.65
C VAL A 101 1.46 7.57 -8.14
N VAL A 102 2.23 7.04 -7.20
CA VAL A 102 3.39 6.20 -7.50
C VAL A 102 3.00 4.75 -7.27
N LEU A 103 2.92 3.99 -8.37
CA LEU A 103 2.57 2.59 -8.32
C LEU A 103 3.75 1.71 -7.88
N PRO A 104 3.48 0.64 -7.12
CA PRO A 104 4.48 -0.38 -6.86
C PRO A 104 4.86 -1.11 -8.16
N THR A 105 5.87 -1.97 -8.11
CA THR A 105 6.24 -2.77 -9.29
C THR A 105 5.04 -3.61 -9.75
N ARG A 106 5.00 -3.97 -11.04
CA ARG A 106 3.87 -4.78 -11.55
C ARG A 106 3.76 -6.14 -10.87
N GLN A 107 4.90 -6.69 -10.42
CA GLN A 107 4.91 -7.92 -9.62
C GLN A 107 4.27 -7.68 -8.24
N ALA A 108 4.61 -6.59 -7.55
CA ALA A 108 3.97 -6.27 -6.27
C ALA A 108 2.47 -6.03 -6.42
N ILE A 109 2.02 -5.34 -7.48
CA ILE A 109 0.57 -5.18 -7.78
C ILE A 109 -0.09 -6.55 -7.96
N ALA A 110 0.55 -7.45 -8.71
CA ALA A 110 0.06 -8.81 -8.95
C ALA A 110 -0.13 -9.57 -7.62
N ASP A 111 0.86 -9.53 -6.74
CA ASP A 111 0.79 -10.17 -5.42
C ASP A 111 -0.31 -9.58 -4.52
N ILE A 112 -0.48 -8.25 -4.53
CA ILE A 112 -1.49 -7.53 -3.73
C ILE A 112 -2.90 -7.89 -4.22
N THR A 113 -3.14 -7.81 -5.53
CA THR A 113 -4.47 -7.94 -6.16
C THR A 113 -4.86 -9.37 -6.53
N ASP A 114 -3.99 -10.34 -6.24
CA ASP A 114 -4.13 -11.75 -6.62
C ASP A 114 -4.37 -11.90 -8.13
N LEU A 115 -3.54 -11.20 -8.91
CA LEU A 115 -3.54 -11.22 -10.37
C LEU A 115 -2.20 -11.76 -10.88
N ARG A 116 -2.16 -12.16 -12.16
CA ARG A 116 -0.88 -12.44 -12.83
C ARG A 116 -0.22 -11.14 -13.28
N PHE A 117 1.11 -11.13 -13.32
CA PHE A 117 1.92 -10.03 -13.83
C PHE A 117 1.46 -9.52 -15.22
N GLU A 118 1.17 -10.44 -16.14
CA GLU A 118 0.68 -10.11 -17.48
C GLU A 118 -0.68 -9.39 -17.44
N THR A 119 -1.59 -9.85 -16.57
CA THR A 119 -2.91 -9.23 -16.39
C THR A 119 -2.75 -7.80 -15.88
N VAL A 120 -1.94 -7.60 -14.84
CA VAL A 120 -1.64 -6.27 -14.31
C VAL A 120 -1.04 -5.37 -15.40
N SER A 121 -0.11 -5.91 -16.20
CA SER A 121 0.53 -5.18 -17.30
C SER A 121 -0.50 -4.67 -18.32
N ARG A 122 -1.43 -5.54 -18.74
CA ARG A 122 -2.51 -5.20 -19.66
C ARG A 122 -3.50 -4.19 -19.06
N VAL A 123 -3.89 -4.37 -17.80
CA VAL A 123 -4.84 -3.49 -17.11
C VAL A 123 -4.31 -2.07 -16.99
N ILE A 124 -3.07 -1.86 -16.51
CA ILE A 124 -2.54 -0.50 -16.42
C ILE A 124 -2.41 0.12 -17.82
N LYS A 125 -1.98 -0.65 -18.84
CA LYS A 125 -1.94 -0.14 -20.23
C LYS A 125 -3.32 0.21 -20.77
N GLN A 126 -4.38 -0.44 -20.29
CA GLN A 126 -5.75 -0.05 -20.60
C GLN A 126 -6.12 1.26 -19.91
N LEU A 127 -5.80 1.42 -18.61
CA LEU A 127 -6.04 2.65 -17.85
C LEU A 127 -5.27 3.86 -18.39
N GLU A 128 -4.05 3.64 -18.89
CA GLU A 128 -3.25 4.65 -19.60
C GLU A 128 -3.94 5.09 -20.89
N ARG A 129 -4.37 4.14 -21.72
CA ARG A 129 -5.05 4.44 -22.99
C ARG A 129 -6.40 5.12 -22.81
N SER A 130 -7.08 4.88 -21.70
CA SER A 130 -8.35 5.54 -21.36
C SER A 130 -8.16 6.90 -20.68
N GLY A 131 -6.93 7.35 -20.44
CA GLY A 131 -6.62 8.62 -19.78
C GLY A 131 -6.89 8.65 -18.28
N ILE A 132 -7.20 7.50 -17.66
CA ILE A 132 -7.41 7.38 -16.21
C ILE A 132 -6.08 7.51 -15.46
N LEU A 133 -5.02 6.92 -16.02
CA LEU A 133 -3.65 7.04 -15.53
C LEU A 133 -2.80 7.78 -16.56
N ASN A 134 -2.40 9.01 -16.25
CA ASN A 134 -1.58 9.81 -17.15
C ASN A 134 -0.12 9.77 -16.66
N PRO A 135 0.85 9.31 -17.46
CA PRO A 135 2.24 9.23 -17.04
C PRO A 135 2.77 10.59 -16.53
N ALA A 136 3.36 10.58 -15.33
CA ALA A 136 3.95 11.75 -14.70
C ALA A 136 5.47 11.54 -14.55
N ARG A 137 6.24 12.64 -14.52
CA ARG A 137 7.66 12.60 -14.18
C ARG A 137 7.83 13.01 -12.73
N VAL A 138 8.28 12.07 -11.89
CA VAL A 138 8.66 12.33 -10.51
C VAL A 138 10.17 12.06 -10.39
N VAL A 139 10.91 13.00 -9.81
CA VAL A 139 12.37 12.88 -9.64
C VAL A 139 12.67 11.68 -8.74
N GLY A 140 13.63 10.83 -9.13
CA GLY A 140 14.00 9.62 -8.38
C GLY A 140 13.12 8.39 -8.65
N VAL A 141 11.94 8.57 -9.24
CA VAL A 141 11.02 7.46 -9.56
C VAL A 141 11.17 7.04 -11.01
N HIS A 142 11.17 5.73 -11.25
CA HIS A 142 11.20 5.21 -12.62
C HIS A 142 9.92 5.63 -13.37
N ALA A 143 10.08 6.28 -14.53
CA ALA A 143 8.99 6.96 -15.25
C ALA A 143 7.77 6.06 -15.61
N THR A 144 7.92 4.74 -15.54
CA THR A 144 6.83 3.77 -15.79
C THR A 144 5.97 3.48 -14.55
N ARG A 145 6.24 4.16 -13.43
CA ARG A 145 5.59 3.94 -12.13
C ARG A 145 4.87 5.17 -11.57
N SER A 146 5.16 6.38 -12.05
CA SER A 146 4.52 7.62 -11.60
C SER A 146 3.43 8.08 -12.57
N PHE A 147 2.25 8.39 -12.05
CA PHE A 147 1.09 8.82 -12.82
C PHE A 147 0.33 9.95 -12.11
N HIS A 148 -0.45 10.69 -12.88
CA HIS A 148 -1.56 11.49 -12.39
C HIS A 148 -2.86 10.71 -12.61
N TYR A 149 -3.63 10.52 -11.55
CA TYR A 149 -4.93 9.87 -11.58
C TYR A 149 -6.02 10.89 -11.94
N ALA A 150 -6.86 10.58 -12.93
CA ALA A 150 -7.85 11.51 -13.48
C ALA A 150 -9.32 11.08 -13.26
N GLY A 151 -9.58 10.13 -12.35
CA GLY A 151 -10.92 9.58 -12.13
C GLY A 151 -11.37 9.60 -10.67
#